data_AF-A0A1Z9HPR3-F1
#
_entry.id   AF-A0A1Z9HPR3-F1
#
_cell.length_a   1.000
_cell.length_b   1.000
_cell.length_c   1.000
_cell.angle_alpha   90.00
_cell.angle_beta   90.00
_cell.angle_gamma   90.00
#
_symmetry.space_group_name_H-M   'P 1'
#
loop_
_entity.id
_entity.type
_entity.pdbx_description
1 polymer ?
#
loop_
_entity_poly.entity_id
_entity_poly.type
_entity_poly.pdbx_seq_one_letter_code
_entity_poly.pdbx_strand_id
1 'polypeptide(L)'
;MEMTEINQTYIAILQMNGLFFIGNIVLLWMMFRGVTNANLYGANTFGKAMHSVISLCVIAFNANTYGNVTSAVNNWALAASQSDGELTGGMQQFVNNMGATEYTSGSLIPSDPLGIVFYLAITVA
;
A
#
# COMPACT_ATOMS: atom_id res chain seq x y z
N MET A 1 10.37 -2.46 -26.05
CA MET A 1 10.31 -1.31 -25.11
C MET A 1 11.73 -1.07 -24.64
N GLU A 2 12.25 0.14 -24.82
CA GLU A 2 13.59 0.43 -24.30
C GLU A 2 13.57 0.43 -22.76
N MET A 3 14.66 -0.05 -22.14
CA MET A 3 14.82 -0.10 -20.68
C MET A 3 14.60 1.27 -20.01
N THR A 4 14.85 2.35 -20.75
CA THR A 4 14.57 3.74 -20.37
C THR A 4 13.08 4.00 -20.14
N GLU A 5 12.19 3.48 -21.00
CA GLU A 5 10.73 3.65 -20.88
C GLU A 5 10.19 2.85 -19.68
N ILE A 6 10.72 1.65 -19.45
CA ILE A 6 10.38 0.80 -18.30
C ILE A 6 10.77 1.50 -16.98
N ASN A 7 11.94 2.15 -16.95
CA ASN A 7 12.43 2.82 -15.75
C ASN A 7 11.67 4.13 -15.45
N GLN A 8 11.36 4.93 -16.48
CA GLN A 8 10.53 6.13 -16.30
C GLN A 8 9.11 5.80 -15.83
N THR A 9 8.51 4.74 -16.40
CA THR A 9 7.20 4.24 -15.98
C THR A 9 7.24 3.78 -14.51
N TYR A 10 8.30 3.09 -14.09
CA TYR A 10 8.45 2.66 -12.71
C TYR A 10 8.60 3.82 -11.72
N ILE A 11 9.45 4.81 -12.03
CA ILE A 11 9.62 6.00 -11.19
C ILE A 11 8.28 6.74 -11.04
N ALA A 12 7.53 6.89 -12.13
CA ALA A 12 6.21 7.51 -12.10
C ALA A 12 5.22 6.71 -11.23
N ILE A 13 5.19 5.37 -11.36
CA ILE A 13 4.36 4.50 -10.52
C ILE A 13 4.75 4.63 -9.04
N LEU A 14 6.05 4.60 -8.71
CA LEU A 14 6.51 4.75 -7.33
C LEU A 14 6.16 6.13 -6.74
N GLN A 15 6.32 7.21 -7.51
CA GLN A 15 5.97 8.56 -7.07
C GLN A 15 4.47 8.69 -6.82
N MET A 16 3.63 8.16 -7.72
CA MET A 16 2.17 8.15 -7.55
C MET A 16 1.75 7.35 -6.32
N ASN A 17 2.38 6.19 -6.11
CA ASN A 17 2.14 5.37 -4.91
C ASN A 17 2.63 6.07 -3.63
N GLY A 18 3.77 6.74 -3.67
CA GLY A 18 4.29 7.54 -2.56
C GLY A 18 3.36 8.70 -2.20
N LEU A 19 2.81 9.40 -3.20
CA LEU A 19 1.84 10.47 -2.99
C LEU A 19 0.53 9.93 -2.37
N PHE A 20 0.05 8.79 -2.87
CA PHE A 20 -1.10 8.08 -2.29
C PHE A 20 -0.83 7.63 -0.85
N PHE A 21 0.38 7.16 -0.55
CA PHE A 21 0.79 6.75 0.79
C PHE A 21 0.79 7.92 1.79
N ILE A 22 1.25 9.11 1.35
CA ILE A 22 1.17 10.33 2.16
C ILE A 22 -0.29 10.68 2.45
N GLY A 23 -1.16 10.66 1.43
CA GLY A 23 -2.59 10.89 1.61
C GLY A 23 -3.22 9.90 2.61
N ASN A 24 -2.81 8.64 2.54
CA ASN A 24 -3.22 7.58 3.46
C ASN A 24 -2.83 7.85 4.91
N ILE A 25 -1.58 8.26 5.16
CA ILE A 25 -1.12 8.62 6.52
C ILE A 25 -1.93 9.79 7.09
N VAL A 26 -2.24 10.79 6.26
CA VAL A 26 -3.05 11.94 6.68
C VAL A 26 -4.47 11.49 7.05
N LEU A 27 -5.10 10.63 6.25
CA LEU A 27 -6.42 10.09 6.53
C LEU A 27 -6.44 9.28 7.84
N LEU A 28 -5.43 8.43 8.06
CA LEU A 28 -5.24 7.69 9.30
C LEU A 28 -5.11 8.61 10.51
N TRP A 29 -4.30 9.66 10.40
CA TRP A 29 -4.14 10.66 11.46
C TRP A 29 -5.45 11.40 11.78
N MET A 30 -6.19 11.83 10.76
CA MET A 30 -7.50 12.48 10.94
C MET A 30 -8.46 11.54 11.67
N MET A 31 -8.40 10.25 11.35
CA MET A 31 -9.26 9.25 11.93
C MET A 31 -8.95 8.98 13.41
N PHE A 32 -7.68 8.80 13.78
CA PHE A 32 -7.27 8.67 15.19
C PHE A 32 -7.65 9.90 16.01
N ARG A 33 -7.52 11.10 15.44
CA ARG A 33 -7.99 12.34 16.09
C ARG A 33 -9.51 12.36 16.25
N GLY A 34 -10.26 11.89 15.25
CA GLY A 34 -11.71 11.75 15.31
C GLY A 34 -12.16 10.85 16.46
N VAL A 35 -11.56 9.65 16.56
CA VAL A 35 -11.85 8.69 17.65
C VAL A 35 -11.45 9.26 19.02
N THR A 36 -10.27 9.89 19.11
CA THR A 36 -9.81 10.53 20.35
C THR A 36 -10.78 11.62 20.81
N ASN A 37 -11.22 12.49 19.89
CA ASN A 37 -12.21 13.53 20.20
C ASN A 37 -13.57 12.94 20.58
N ALA A 38 -14.03 11.88 19.92
CA ALA A 38 -15.27 11.18 20.26
C ALA A 38 -15.22 10.55 21.67
N ASN A 39 -14.06 10.06 22.09
CA ASN A 39 -13.83 9.53 23.43
C ASN A 39 -13.73 10.63 24.49
N LEU A 40 -13.09 11.76 24.16
CA LEU A 40 -12.92 12.89 25.10
C LEU A 40 -14.20 13.71 25.31
N TYR A 41 -14.93 14.01 24.23
CA TYR A 41 -16.10 14.91 24.26
C TYR A 41 -17.44 14.17 24.27
N GLY A 42 -17.41 12.83 24.15
CA GLY A 42 -18.59 11.98 24.12
C GLY A 42 -19.32 12.02 22.78
N ALA A 43 -19.26 10.91 22.03
CA ALA A 43 -20.09 10.70 20.85
C ALA A 43 -21.37 9.92 21.19
N ASN A 44 -22.50 10.33 20.59
CA ASN A 44 -23.74 9.55 20.63
C ASN A 44 -23.57 8.21 19.86
N THR A 45 -24.50 7.27 20.06
CA THR A 45 -24.44 5.93 19.44
C THR A 45 -24.32 5.99 17.91
N PHE A 46 -24.99 6.95 17.28
CA PHE A 46 -24.91 7.18 15.84
C PHE A 46 -23.51 7.63 15.40
N GLY A 47 -22.89 8.55 16.14
CA GLY A 47 -21.52 9.02 15.92
C GLY A 47 -20.52 7.87 16.04
N LYS A 48 -20.65 7.02 17.07
CA LYS A 48 -19.79 5.83 17.23
C LYS A 48 -19.92 4.85 16.06
N ALA A 49 -21.14 4.62 15.56
CA ALA A 49 -21.38 3.77 14.39
C ALA A 49 -20.81 4.38 13.11
N MET A 50 -20.91 5.70 12.92
CA MET A 50 -20.28 6.39 11.79
C MET A 50 -18.74 6.30 11.86
N HIS A 51 -18.15 6.41 13.04
CA HIS A 51 -16.70 6.25 13.23
C HIS A 51 -16.20 4.86 12.85
N SER A 52 -16.92 3.79 13.21
CA SER A 52 -16.52 2.42 12.85
C SER A 52 -16.62 2.16 11.34
N VAL A 53 -17.67 2.68 10.68
CA VAL A 53 -17.79 2.60 9.21
C VAL A 53 -16.66 3.35 8.52
N ILE A 54 -16.32 4.55 8.99
CA ILE A 54 -15.19 5.33 8.47
C ILE A 54 -13.87 4.57 8.68
N SER A 55 -13.68 3.89 9.81
CA SER A 55 -12.51 3.02 10.08
C SER A 55 -12.34 1.95 9.02
N LEU A 56 -13.42 1.21 8.75
CA LEU A 56 -13.41 0.13 7.77
C LEU A 56 -13.10 0.65 6.36
N CYS A 57 -13.61 1.82 5.99
CA CYS A 57 -13.28 2.45 4.71
C CYS A 57 -11.79 2.82 4.60
N VAL A 58 -11.21 3.38 5.67
CA VAL A 58 -9.78 3.75 5.71
C VAL A 58 -8.90 2.50 5.64
N ILE A 59 -9.26 1.44 6.35
CA ILE A 59 -8.56 0.14 6.32
C ILE A 59 -8.62 -0.45 4.91
N ALA A 60 -9.81 -0.53 4.30
CA ALA A 60 -9.98 -1.09 2.97
C ALA A 60 -9.16 -0.33 1.92
N PHE A 61 -9.13 1.00 2.01
CA PHE A 61 -8.40 1.85 1.08
C PHE A 61 -6.87 1.73 1.25
N ASN A 62 -6.37 1.68 2.49
CA ASN A 62 -4.95 1.45 2.75
C ASN A 62 -4.50 0.06 2.30
N ALA A 63 -5.29 -0.97 2.59
CA ALA A 63 -5.00 -2.34 2.19
C ALA A 63 -4.99 -2.49 0.66
N ASN A 64 -5.92 -1.83 -0.03
CA ASN A 64 -5.93 -1.77 -1.50
C ASN A 64 -4.68 -1.10 -2.06
N THR A 65 -4.27 0.04 -1.47
CA THR A 65 -3.05 0.76 -1.89
C THR A 65 -1.83 -0.13 -1.70
N TYR A 66 -1.69 -0.76 -0.53
CA TYR A 66 -0.57 -1.65 -0.23
C TYR A 66 -0.51 -2.86 -1.18
N GLY A 67 -1.66 -3.49 -1.45
CA GLY A 67 -1.76 -4.60 -2.40
C GLY A 67 -1.37 -4.20 -3.82
N ASN A 68 -1.82 -3.03 -4.28
CA ASN A 68 -1.47 -2.51 -5.61
C ASN A 68 0.02 -2.17 -5.72
N VAL A 69 0.62 -1.56 -4.69
CA VAL A 69 2.08 -1.29 -4.67
C VAL A 69 2.86 -2.58 -4.76
N THR A 70 2.55 -3.54 -3.88
CA THR A 70 3.30 -4.79 -3.78
C THR A 70 3.24 -5.59 -5.08
N SER A 71 2.05 -5.68 -5.66
CA SER A 71 1.86 -6.36 -6.95
C SER A 71 2.54 -5.63 -8.11
N ALA A 72 2.46 -4.30 -8.17
CA ALA A 72 3.13 -3.52 -9.20
C ALA A 72 4.66 -3.67 -9.16
N VAL A 73 5.26 -3.63 -7.95
CA VAL A 73 6.71 -3.80 -7.77
C VAL A 73 7.16 -5.22 -8.11
N ASN A 74 6.38 -6.24 -7.74
CA ASN A 74 6.65 -7.64 -8.12
C ASN A 74 6.59 -7.83 -9.64
N ASN A 75 5.51 -7.37 -10.28
CA ASN A 75 5.31 -7.49 -11.72
C ASN A 75 6.40 -6.77 -12.51
N TRP A 76 6.88 -5.64 -11.99
CA TRP A 76 8.00 -4.91 -12.56
C TRP A 76 9.33 -5.65 -12.41
N ALA A 77 9.60 -6.24 -11.24
CA ALA A 77 10.78 -7.08 -11.04
C ALA A 77 10.80 -8.28 -12.01
N LEU A 78 9.64 -8.91 -12.22
CA LEU A 78 9.50 -10.01 -13.17
C LEU A 78 9.74 -9.54 -14.61
N ALA A 79 9.12 -8.42 -15.02
CA ALA A 79 9.32 -7.86 -16.35
C ALA A 79 10.79 -7.44 -16.59
N ALA A 80 11.45 -6.88 -15.58
CA ALA A 80 12.88 -6.55 -15.65
C ALA A 80 13.74 -7.82 -15.78
N SER A 81 13.43 -8.89 -15.05
CA SER A 81 14.15 -10.16 -15.13
C SER A 81 14.08 -10.85 -16.51
N GLN A 82 13.00 -10.58 -17.25
CA GLN A 82 12.73 -11.15 -18.59
C GLN A 82 13.22 -10.24 -19.72
N SER A 83 13.83 -9.08 -19.40
CA SER A 83 14.33 -8.15 -20.41
C SER A 83 15.59 -8.73 -21.08
N ASP A 84 15.63 -8.76 -22.42
CA ASP A 84 16.74 -9.29 -23.23
C ASP A 84 18.08 -8.52 -23.13
N GLY A 85 18.20 -7.55 -22.22
CA GLY A 85 19.37 -6.69 -22.06
C GLY A 85 20.08 -6.90 -20.72
N GLU A 86 21.40 -6.68 -20.67
CA GLU A 86 22.14 -6.71 -19.41
C GLU A 86 21.55 -5.70 -18.43
N LEU A 87 21.02 -6.21 -17.32
CA LEU A 87 20.53 -5.38 -16.24
C LEU A 87 21.70 -4.72 -15.53
N THR A 88 21.55 -3.44 -15.21
CA THR A 88 22.52 -2.75 -14.35
C THR A 88 22.64 -3.47 -13.00
N GLY A 89 23.82 -3.45 -12.36
CA GLY A 89 24.07 -4.21 -11.13
C GLY A 89 23.06 -3.96 -10.00
N GLY A 90 22.57 -2.72 -9.87
CA GLY A 90 21.51 -2.38 -8.89
C GLY A 90 20.15 -2.97 -9.24
N MET A 91 19.81 -3.06 -10.53
CA MET A 91 18.57 -3.67 -11.00
C MET A 91 18.61 -5.20 -10.84
N GLN A 92 19.77 -5.82 -11.10
CA GLN A 92 19.96 -7.24 -10.85
C GLN A 92 19.80 -7.57 -9.36
N GLN A 93 20.38 -6.76 -8.47
CA GLN A 93 20.21 -6.93 -7.03
C GLN A 93 18.75 -6.76 -6.59
N PHE A 94 18.04 -5.79 -7.17
CA PHE A 94 16.61 -5.60 -6.93
C PHE A 94 15.77 -6.82 -7.35
N VAL A 95 15.96 -7.33 -8.57
CA VAL A 95 15.28 -8.53 -9.07
C VAL A 95 15.53 -9.73 -8.16
N ASN A 96 16.80 -9.94 -7.77
CA ASN A 96 17.19 -11.04 -6.88
C ASN A 96 16.55 -10.93 -5.49
N ASN A 97 16.49 -9.73 -4.93
CA ASN A 97 15.87 -9.48 -3.63
C ASN A 97 14.34 -9.63 -3.66
N MET A 98 13.70 -9.25 -4.77
CA MET A 98 12.27 -9.38 -4.95
C MET A 98 11.84 -10.83 -5.14
N GLY A 99 12.66 -11.65 -5.81
CA GLY A 99 12.38 -13.08 -6.00
C GLY A 99 11.07 -13.35 -6.74
N ALA A 100 10.67 -12.45 -7.64
CA ALA A 100 9.39 -12.53 -8.36
C ALA A 100 9.37 -13.76 -9.28
N THR A 101 8.40 -14.67 -9.07
CA THR A 101 8.24 -15.90 -9.87
C THR A 101 7.07 -15.83 -10.84
N GLU A 102 6.06 -15.01 -10.56
CA GLU A 102 4.84 -14.91 -11.35
C GLU A 102 4.21 -13.51 -11.23
N TYR A 103 3.36 -13.15 -12.20
CA TYR A 103 2.59 -11.92 -12.13
C TYR A 103 1.52 -12.04 -11.06
N THR A 104 1.49 -11.07 -10.15
CA THR A 104 0.56 -11.03 -9.02
C THR A 104 -0.47 -9.92 -9.21
N SER A 105 -1.67 -10.12 -8.66
CA SER A 105 -2.70 -9.08 -8.57
C SER A 105 -2.73 -8.50 -7.16
N GLY A 106 -3.06 -7.21 -7.04
CA GLY A 106 -3.20 -6.56 -5.74
C GLY A 106 -4.31 -7.21 -4.90
N SER A 107 -3.99 -7.54 -3.65
CA SER A 107 -4.95 -8.11 -2.68
C SER A 107 -5.38 -7.05 -1.67
N LEU A 108 -6.66 -7.10 -1.27
CA LEU A 108 -7.20 -6.31 -0.16
C LEU A 108 -6.79 -6.84 1.22
N ILE A 109 -6.24 -8.06 1.28
CA ILE A 109 -5.74 -8.66 2.51
C ILE A 109 -4.22 -8.69 2.41
N PRO A 110 -3.50 -8.01 3.32
CA PRO A 110 -2.05 -8.09 3.35
C PRO A 110 -1.64 -9.54 3.60
N SER A 111 -0.70 -10.04 2.80
CA SER A 111 -0.05 -11.34 3.02
C SER A 111 1.02 -11.27 4.11
N ASP A 112 1.42 -10.07 4.51
CA ASP A 112 2.39 -9.78 5.55
C ASP A 112 1.73 -9.81 6.96
N PRO A 113 2.28 -10.59 7.92
CA PRO A 113 1.81 -10.63 9.30
C PRO A 113 1.77 -9.26 10.00
N LEU A 114 2.71 -8.35 9.71
CA LEU A 114 2.76 -7.02 10.31
C LEU A 114 1.61 -6.15 9.81
N GLY A 115 1.35 -6.16 8.50
CA GLY A 115 0.21 -5.48 7.88
C GLY A 115 -1.12 -5.96 8.45
N ILE A 116 -1.29 -7.26 8.66
CA ILE A 116 -2.48 -7.83 9.30
C ILE A 116 -2.66 -7.26 10.71
N VAL A 117 -1.60 -7.28 11.54
CA VAL A 117 -1.65 -6.75 12.91
C VAL A 117 -1.93 -5.25 12.94
N PHE A 118 -1.35 -4.48 12.01
CA PHE A 118 -1.56 -3.04 11.89
C PHE A 118 -3.01 -2.70 11.57
N TYR A 119 -3.64 -3.37 10.60
CA TYR A 119 -5.06 -3.13 10.29
C TYR A 119 -6.01 -3.61 11.38
N LEU A 120 -5.66 -4.71 12.08
CA LEU A 120 -6.38 -5.16 13.28
C LEU A 120 -6.35 -4.10 14.38
N ALA A 121 -5.21 -3.47 14.62
CA ALA A 121 -5.09 -2.41 15.62
C ALA A 121 -5.99 -1.20 15.29
N ILE A 122 -6.12 -0.84 14.01
CA ILE A 122 -7.01 0.25 13.56
C ILE A 122 -8.49 -0.11 13.73
N THR A 123 -8.85 -1.39 13.60
CA THR A 123 -10.26 -1.82 13.72
C THR A 123 -10.77 -1.76 15.16
N VAL A 124 -9.88 -1.94 16.14
CA VAL A 124 -10.22 -2.04 17.57
C VAL A 124 -9.97 -0.73 18.34
N ALA A 125 -9.28 0.24 17.72
CA ALA A 125 -9.06 1.59 18.27
C ALA A 125 -10.32 2.46 18.18
#